data_AF-R4K331-F1
#
_entry.id   AF-R4K331-F1
#
_cell.length_a   1.000
_cell.length_b   1.000
_cell.length_c   1.000
_cell.angle_alpha   90.00
_cell.angle_beta   90.00
_cell.angle_gamma   90.00
#
_symmetry.space_group_name_H-M   'P 1'
#
loop_
_entity.id
_entity.type
_entity.pdbx_description
1 polymer ?
#
loop_
_entity_poly.entity_id
_entity_poly.type
_entity_poly.pdbx_seq_one_letter_code
_entity_poly.pdbx_strand_id
1 'polypeptide(L)'
;MDVQTIISALKELRVSGVFEEYELQDKIAKILSAHNISFIKEHKLGPRNRIDFFIDNGIGIEIKKGKPNRTKVIKQLERYASFNEISVLILVIERSMDIPRYINNKLCLSIGLNKQWGIAI
;
A
#
# COMPACT_ATOMS: atom_id res chain seq x y z
N MET A 1 -13.53 -7.53 -4.70
CA MET A 1 -12.26 -7.35 -5.42
C MET A 1 -11.22 -8.32 -4.86
N ASP A 2 -10.38 -8.93 -5.68
CA ASP A 2 -9.28 -9.80 -5.22
C ASP A 2 -7.96 -9.01 -5.07
N VAL A 3 -7.10 -9.46 -4.15
CA VAL A 3 -5.80 -8.86 -3.86
C VAL A 3 -4.87 -8.92 -5.08
N GLN A 4 -4.91 -9.99 -5.89
CA GLN A 4 -4.04 -10.10 -7.07
C GLN A 4 -4.39 -9.07 -8.15
N THR A 5 -5.66 -8.70 -8.29
CA THR A 5 -6.09 -7.62 -9.17
C THR A 5 -5.48 -6.29 -8.74
N ILE A 6 -5.53 -5.98 -7.44
CA ILE A 6 -4.94 -4.76 -6.88
C ILE A 6 -3.43 -4.72 -7.10
N ILE A 7 -2.74 -5.82 -6.80
CA ILE A 7 -1.30 -5.92 -7.04
C ILE A 7 -1.01 -5.70 -8.51
N SER A 8 -1.71 -6.38 -9.42
CA SER A 8 -1.46 -6.28 -10.86
C SER A 8 -1.61 -4.84 -11.36
N ALA A 9 -2.67 -4.14 -10.94
CA ALA A 9 -2.84 -2.72 -11.26
C ALA A 9 -1.69 -1.86 -10.70
N LEU A 10 -1.31 -2.05 -9.43
CA LEU A 10 -0.20 -1.31 -8.82
C LEU A 10 1.15 -1.59 -9.48
N LYS A 11 1.36 -2.77 -10.07
CA LYS A 11 2.59 -3.09 -10.82
C LYS A 11 2.74 -2.30 -12.13
N GLU A 12 1.64 -1.75 -12.68
CA GLU A 12 1.70 -0.88 -13.86
C GLU A 12 2.26 0.51 -13.53
N LEU A 13 2.38 0.85 -12.24
CA LEU A 13 2.84 2.15 -11.80
C LEU A 13 4.30 2.39 -12.21
N ARG A 14 4.48 3.38 -13.09
CA ARG A 14 5.80 3.90 -13.47
C ARG A 14 6.06 5.22 -12.76
N VAL A 15 7.15 5.25 -12.00
CA VAL A 15 7.59 6.41 -11.22
C VAL A 15 8.96 6.86 -11.73
N SER A 16 9.00 8.02 -12.39
CA SER A 16 10.23 8.62 -12.93
C SER A 16 10.45 10.01 -12.36
N GLY A 17 11.49 10.20 -11.56
CA GLY A 17 11.75 11.46 -10.85
C GLY A 17 11.69 11.33 -9.32
N VAL A 18 11.90 12.44 -8.63
CA VAL A 18 11.66 12.55 -7.18
C VAL A 18 10.21 12.98 -6.99
N PHE A 19 9.41 12.18 -6.29
CA PHE A 19 8.01 12.50 -5.98
C PHE A 19 7.81 12.58 -4.47
N GLU A 20 6.85 13.39 -4.02
CA GLU A 20 6.35 13.32 -2.64
C GLU A 20 5.30 12.22 -2.46
N GLU A 21 5.04 11.80 -1.21
CA GLU A 21 4.06 10.75 -0.91
C GLU A 21 2.66 11.09 -1.47
N TYR A 22 2.27 12.36 -1.40
CA TYR A 22 1.00 12.84 -1.97
C TYR A 22 0.90 12.64 -3.48
N GLU A 23 1.98 12.91 -4.24
CA GLU A 23 1.98 12.71 -5.69
C GLU A 23 1.92 11.21 -6.05
N LEU A 24 2.53 10.37 -5.22
CA LEU A 24 2.44 8.92 -5.35
C LEU A 24 1.03 8.41 -5.06
N GLN A 25 0.37 8.95 -4.04
CA GLN A 25 -1.05 8.68 -3.77
C GLN A 25 -1.91 9.06 -4.98
N ASP A 26 -1.71 10.23 -5.58
CA ASP A 26 -2.50 10.66 -6.75
C ASP A 26 -2.28 9.78 -7.97
N LYS A 27 -1.05 9.31 -8.21
CA LYS A 27 -0.77 8.34 -9.28
C LYS A 27 -1.46 7.00 -9.02
N ILE A 28 -1.44 6.51 -7.78
CA ILE A 28 -2.12 5.27 -7.39
C ILE A 28 -3.64 5.42 -7.56
N ALA A 29 -4.22 6.52 -7.12
CA ALA A 29 -5.65 6.81 -7.30
C ALA A 29 -6.06 6.77 -8.78
N LYS A 30 -5.24 7.35 -9.67
CA LYS A 30 -5.47 7.32 -11.13
C LYS A 30 -5.42 5.90 -11.69
N ILE A 31 -4.45 5.08 -11.26
CA ILE A 31 -4.35 3.68 -11.69
C ILE A 31 -5.54 2.87 -11.20
N LEU A 32 -5.89 2.97 -9.92
CA LEU A 32 -7.04 2.27 -9.37
C LEU A 32 -8.32 2.66 -10.12
N SER A 33 -8.52 3.96 -10.40
CA SER A 33 -9.66 4.44 -11.18
C SER A 33 -9.67 3.92 -12.62
N ALA A 34 -8.51 3.89 -13.30
CA ALA A 34 -8.39 3.37 -14.67
C ALA A 34 -8.73 1.87 -14.77
N HIS A 35 -8.51 1.13 -13.68
CA HIS A 35 -8.88 -0.29 -13.53
C HIS A 35 -10.30 -0.49 -12.96
N ASN A 36 -11.11 0.57 -12.82
CA ASN A 36 -12.45 0.55 -12.22
C ASN A 36 -12.47 -0.06 -10.80
N ILE A 37 -11.39 0.14 -10.04
CA ILE A 37 -11.30 -0.29 -8.65
C ILE A 37 -11.84 0.83 -7.76
N SER A 38 -12.94 0.56 -7.05
CA SER A 38 -13.49 1.46 -6.04
C SER A 38 -12.55 1.57 -4.83
N PHE A 39 -12.33 2.78 -4.35
CA PHE A 39 -11.50 3.05 -3.16
C PHE A 39 -11.99 4.29 -2.39
N ILE A 40 -11.62 4.35 -1.13
CA ILE A 40 -11.72 5.53 -0.27
C ILE A 40 -10.28 5.99 0.02
N LYS A 41 -9.94 7.21 -0.44
CA LYS A 41 -8.68 7.85 -0.06
C LYS A 41 -8.72 8.26 1.41
N GLU A 42 -7.59 8.14 2.08
CA GLU A 42 -7.40 8.65 3.43
C GLU A 42 -8.47 8.14 4.40
N HIS A 43 -8.80 6.85 4.32
CA HIS A 43 -9.87 6.24 5.11
C HIS A 43 -9.53 6.24 6.61
N LYS A 44 -10.49 6.65 7.44
CA LYS A 44 -10.34 6.71 8.90
C LYS A 44 -10.70 5.35 9.50
N LEU A 45 -9.69 4.60 9.93
CA LEU A 45 -9.88 3.34 10.67
C LEU A 45 -10.26 3.58 12.14
N GLY A 46 -9.79 4.69 12.70
CA GLY A 46 -10.08 5.06 14.07
C GLY A 46 -9.39 6.36 14.48
N PRO A 47 -9.44 6.74 15.77
CA PRO A 47 -8.78 7.94 16.27
C PRO A 47 -7.29 7.95 15.89
N ARG A 48 -6.87 8.97 15.14
CA ARG A 48 -5.49 9.15 14.65
C ARG A 48 -4.94 7.99 13.79
N ASN A 49 -5.81 7.12 13.28
CA ASN A 49 -5.42 6.02 12.39
C ASN A 49 -6.13 6.22 11.05
N ARG A 50 -5.34 6.61 10.05
CA ARG A 50 -5.78 6.91 8.70
C ARG A 50 -4.90 6.14 7.73
N ILE A 51 -5.50 5.27 6.94
CA ILE A 51 -4.82 4.52 5.89
C ILE A 51 -4.96 5.25 4.56
N ASP A 52 -3.93 5.22 3.71
CA ASP A 52 -3.92 6.02 2.48
C ASP A 52 -5.03 5.62 1.50
N PHE A 53 -5.28 4.32 1.37
CA PHE A 53 -6.42 3.80 0.62
C PHE A 53 -7.09 2.64 1.34
N PHE A 54 -8.42 2.64 1.30
CA PHE A 54 -9.24 1.50 1.68
C PHE A 54 -10.07 1.05 0.49
N ILE A 55 -9.99 -0.23 0.16
CA ILE A 55 -10.68 -0.86 -0.95
C ILE A 55 -11.63 -1.92 -0.38
N ASP A 56 -12.69 -2.25 -1.13
CA ASP A 56 -13.65 -3.30 -0.81
C ASP A 56 -12.96 -4.60 -0.35
N ASN A 57 -13.66 -5.36 0.50
CA ASN A 57 -13.15 -6.57 1.18
C ASN A 57 -12.02 -6.29 2.19
N GLY A 58 -11.86 -5.05 2.65
CA GLY A 58 -10.94 -4.71 3.72
C GLY A 58 -9.47 -4.68 3.29
N ILE A 59 -9.20 -4.34 2.03
CA ILE A 59 -7.84 -4.22 1.52
C ILE A 59 -7.36 -2.79 1.81
N GLY A 60 -6.37 -2.68 2.70
CA GLY A 60 -5.72 -1.42 3.03
C GLY A 60 -4.41 -1.24 2.27
N ILE A 61 -4.17 -0.05 1.72
CA ILE A 61 -2.89 0.32 1.11
C ILE A 61 -2.25 1.47 1.90
N GLU A 62 -1.00 1.30 2.30
CA GLU A 62 -0.17 2.33 2.92
C GLU A 62 1.02 2.63 2.02
N ILE A 63 1.36 3.92 1.88
CA ILE A 63 2.40 4.40 0.98
C ILE A 63 3.55 5.00 1.78
N LYS A 64 4.78 4.73 1.33
CA LYS A 64 6.00 5.33 1.88
C LYS A 64 7.02 5.72 0.81
N LYS A 65 7.65 6.88 0.99
CA LYS A 65 8.77 7.34 0.17
C LYS A 65 10.14 6.92 0.71
N GLY A 66 11.12 6.77 -0.17
CA GLY A 66 12.54 6.65 0.17
C GLY A 66 12.88 5.41 0.99
N LYS A 67 13.58 5.64 2.11
CA LYS A 67 13.99 4.62 3.08
C LYS A 67 13.37 4.94 4.45
N PRO A 68 12.05 4.71 4.63
CA PRO A 68 11.40 4.96 5.90
C PRO A 68 12.00 4.07 6.98
N ASN A 69 11.90 4.48 8.25
CA ASN A 69 12.36 3.65 9.35
C ASN A 69 11.50 2.38 9.44
N ARG A 70 12.12 1.21 9.23
CA ARG A 70 11.43 -0.09 9.19
C ARG A 70 10.61 -0.36 10.46
N THR A 71 11.16 -0.08 11.63
CA THR A 71 10.45 -0.29 12.91
C THR A 71 9.19 0.58 13.01
N LYS A 72 9.25 1.84 12.53
CA LYS A 72 8.07 2.71 12.49
C LYS A 72 7.00 2.20 11.53
N VAL A 73 7.41 1.70 10.37
CA VAL A 73 6.50 1.09 9.37
C VAL A 73 5.82 -0.14 9.94
N ILE A 74 6.58 -1.08 10.53
CA ILE A 74 5.99 -2.29 11.12
C ILE A 74 5.00 -1.94 12.23
N LYS A 75 5.35 -1.03 13.15
CA LYS A 75 4.43 -0.57 14.20
C LYS A 75 3.16 0.07 13.65
N GLN A 76 3.25 0.72 12.49
CA GLN A 76 2.08 1.31 11.83
C GLN A 76 1.19 0.22 11.22
N LEU A 77 1.78 -0.74 10.52
CA LEU A 77 1.05 -1.88 9.96
C LEU A 77 0.41 -2.73 11.07
N GLU A 78 1.08 -2.94 12.21
CA GLU A 78 0.51 -3.60 13.39
C GLU A 78 -0.74 -2.88 13.91
N ARG A 79 -0.69 -1.54 14.02
CA ARG A 79 -1.87 -0.75 14.41
C ARG A 79 -3.00 -0.88 13.40
N TYR A 80 -2.72 -0.85 12.10
CA TYR A 80 -3.77 -1.00 11.09
C TYR A 80 -4.35 -2.42 11.07
N ALA A 81 -3.50 -3.43 11.22
CA ALA A 81 -3.90 -4.82 11.28
C ALA A 81 -4.77 -5.13 12.53
N SER A 82 -4.76 -4.30 13.58
CA SER A 82 -5.67 -4.51 14.72
C SER A 82 -7.12 -4.10 14.45
N PHE A 83 -7.42 -3.38 13.37
CA PHE A 83 -8.80 -2.98 13.03
C PHE A 83 -9.54 -4.07 12.27
N ASN A 84 -10.72 -4.48 12.74
CA ASN A 84 -11.50 -5.58 12.15
C ASN A 84 -11.84 -5.38 10.66
N GLU A 85 -12.01 -4.13 10.20
CA GLU A 85 -12.31 -3.82 8.80
C GLU A 85 -11.14 -4.08 7.85
N ILE A 86 -9.90 -4.14 8.35
CA ILE A 86 -8.73 -4.52 7.57
C ILE A 86 -8.64 -6.04 7.52
N SER A 87 -8.59 -6.61 6.32
CA SER A 87 -8.35 -8.04 6.07
C SER A 87 -6.95 -8.29 5.49
N VAL A 88 -6.46 -7.34 4.68
CA VAL A 88 -5.15 -7.41 4.00
C VAL A 88 -4.50 -6.03 4.00
N LEU A 89 -3.19 -5.99 4.18
CA LEU A 89 -2.39 -4.77 4.05
C LEU A 89 -1.40 -4.88 2.90
N ILE A 90 -1.30 -3.82 2.11
CA ILE A 90 -0.31 -3.66 1.05
C ILE A 90 0.51 -2.41 1.36
N LEU A 91 1.81 -2.59 1.64
CA LEU A 91 2.77 -1.49 1.70
C LEU A 91 3.27 -1.22 0.28
N VAL A 92 3.03 -0.02 -0.24
CA VAL A 92 3.64 0.46 -1.48
C VAL A 92 4.78 1.40 -1.10
N ILE A 93 5.99 1.10 -1.56
CA ILE A 93 7.19 1.80 -1.11
C ILE A 93 8.16 2.06 -2.25
N GLU A 94 8.81 3.23 -2.27
CA GLU A 94 9.76 3.59 -3.33
C GLU A 94 10.89 2.56 -3.48
N ARG A 95 11.47 2.13 -2.36
CA ARG A 95 12.48 1.06 -2.30
C ARG A 95 11.90 -0.16 -1.61
N SER A 96 12.29 -1.35 -2.05
CA SER A 96 11.87 -2.59 -1.39
C SER A 96 12.18 -2.57 0.11
N MET A 97 11.22 -3.08 0.90
CA MET A 97 11.36 -3.29 2.34
C MET A 97 10.71 -4.61 2.71
N ASP A 98 11.45 -5.47 3.40
CA ASP A 98 10.93 -6.72 3.93
C ASP A 98 10.07 -6.46 5.17
N ILE A 99 8.85 -6.96 5.11
CA ILE A 99 7.87 -6.94 6.21
C ILE A 99 7.42 -8.37 6.52
N PRO A 100 6.95 -8.66 7.74
CA PRO A 100 6.33 -9.95 8.04
C PRO A 100 5.17 -10.23 7.08
N ARG A 101 5.08 -11.46 6.56
CA ARG A 101 4.00 -11.89 5.66
C ARG A 101 2.62 -11.85 6.34
N TYR A 102 2.60 -12.00 7.66
CA TYR A 102 1.38 -11.90 8.47
C TYR A 102 1.62 -10.99 9.67
N ILE A 103 0.68 -10.10 9.93
CA ILE A 103 0.63 -9.24 11.11
C ILE A 103 -0.78 -9.34 11.68
N ASN A 104 -0.93 -9.68 12.96
CA ASN A 104 -2.23 -9.96 13.59
C ASN A 104 -3.11 -10.91 12.76
N ASN A 105 -2.52 -11.98 12.23
CA ASN A 105 -3.15 -12.98 11.34
C ASN A 105 -3.67 -12.45 9.99
N LYS A 106 -3.31 -11.22 9.61
CA LYS A 106 -3.71 -10.60 8.34
C LYS A 106 -2.55 -10.59 7.36
N LEU A 107 -2.84 -10.92 6.12
CA LEU A 107 -1.84 -10.95 5.05
C LEU A 107 -1.27 -9.54 4.86
N CYS A 108 0.05 -9.43 4.85
CA CYS A 108 0.80 -8.20 4.63
C CYS A 108 1.76 -8.39 3.45
N LEU A 109 1.65 -7.51 2.45
CA LEU A 109 2.44 -7.55 1.23
C LEU A 109 3.21 -6.25 1.05
N SER A 110 4.38 -6.32 0.43
CA SER A 110 5.23 -5.16 0.14
C SER A 110 5.49 -5.08 -1.36
N ILE A 111 5.25 -3.92 -1.95
CA ILE A 111 5.48 -3.63 -3.36
C ILE A 111 6.50 -2.50 -3.45
N GLY A 112 7.69 -2.82 -3.97
CA GLY A 112 8.73 -1.83 -4.28
C GLY A 112 8.51 -1.19 -5.66
N LEU A 113 8.57 0.13 -5.75
CA LEU A 113 8.36 0.90 -6.99
C LEU A 113 9.66 1.15 -7.78
N ASN A 114 10.66 0.27 -7.65
CA ASN A 114 12.02 0.48 -8.16
C ASN A 114 12.03 1.07 -9.59
N LYS A 115 12.90 2.07 -9.80
CA LYS A 115 12.93 2.99 -10.96
C LYS A 115 12.91 2.33 -12.35
N GLN A 116 13.20 1.04 -12.44
CA GLN A 116 13.07 0.19 -13.61
C GLN A 116 12.68 -1.20 -13.10
N TRP A 117 11.60 -1.76 -13.62
CA TRP A 117 11.23 -3.16 -13.39
C TRP A 117 12.26 -4.07 -14.05
N GLY A 118 13.38 -4.32 -13.38
CA GLY A 118 14.13 -5.55 -13.54
C GLY A 118 13.49 -6.57 -12.61
N ILE A 119 12.70 -7.47 -13.18
CA ILE A 119 12.12 -8.61 -12.46
C ILE A 119 13.28 -9.37 -11.81
N ALA A 120 13.32 -9.42 -10.47
CA ALA A 120 14.07 -10.46 -9.77
C ALA A 120 13.05 -11.54 -9.40
N ILE A 121 13.16 -12.68 -10.08
CA ILE A 121 12.50 -13.94 -9.73
C ILE A 121 13.19 -14.50 -8.48
#